data_AF-K2E688-F1
#
_entry.id   AF-K2E688-F1
#
_cell.length_a   1.000
_cell.length_b   1.000
_cell.length_c   1.000
_cell.angle_alpha   90.00
_cell.angle_beta   90.00
_cell.angle_gamma   90.00
#
_symmetry.space_group_name_H-M   'P 1'
#
loop_
_entity.id
_entity.type
_entity.pdbx_description
1 polymer ?
#
loop_
_entity_poly.entity_id
_entity_poly.type
_entity_poly.pdbx_seq_one_letter_code
_entity_poly.pdbx_strand_id
1 'polypeptide(L)'
;DASRMIEASESLGFKGYFQDNSTFEDLERLVKTDQIPVIVDWFSEDDGHYSVVVDLDTENIYLLDPEIGHVRAMRRSKFFRIWFDFPGEYIKSSADLTIRRLIVILNQYGH
;
A
#
# COMPACT_ATOMS: atom_id res chain seq x y z
N ASP A 1 0.99 3.99 10.72
CA ASP A 1 2.40 3.56 10.87
C ASP A 1 2.51 2.08 10.54
N ALA A 2 3.25 1.76 9.49
CA ALA A 2 3.44 0.41 8.98
C ALA A 2 4.13 -0.52 9.98
N SER A 3 5.07 -0.02 10.78
CA SER A 3 5.82 -0.82 11.76
C SER A 3 4.89 -1.52 12.76
N ARG A 4 3.97 -0.76 13.35
CA ARG A 4 2.95 -1.29 14.28
C ARG A 4 1.99 -2.28 13.63
N MET A 5 1.70 -2.09 12.34
CA MET A 5 0.88 -3.05 11.58
C MET A 5 1.60 -4.39 11.41
N ILE A 6 2.92 -4.35 11.15
CA ILE A 6 3.73 -5.57 11.09
C ILE A 6 3.76 -6.25 12.46
N GLU A 7 4.07 -5.52 13.54
CA GLU A 7 4.10 -6.06 14.91
C GLU A 7 2.76 -6.72 15.31
N ALA A 8 1.64 -6.06 15.01
CA ALA A 8 0.31 -6.61 15.26
C ALA A 8 0.06 -7.89 14.46
N SER A 9 0.45 -7.90 13.17
CA SER A 9 0.30 -9.08 12.30
C SER A 9 1.16 -10.25 12.79
N GLU A 10 2.38 -9.98 13.24
CA GLU A 10 3.28 -11.00 13.80
C GLU A 10 2.74 -11.60 15.09
N SER A 11 2.09 -10.79 15.94
CA SER A 11 1.42 -11.28 17.16
C SER A 11 0.27 -12.26 16.88
N LEU A 12 -0.31 -12.19 15.67
CA LEU A 12 -1.35 -13.08 15.18
C LEU A 12 -0.80 -14.31 14.43
N GLY A 13 0.53 -14.49 14.38
CA GLY A 13 1.16 -15.62 13.70
C GLY A 13 1.34 -15.42 12.20
N PHE A 14 1.32 -14.17 11.71
CA PHE A 14 1.75 -13.84 10.35
C PHE A 14 3.22 -13.41 10.34
N LYS A 15 3.75 -13.14 9.15
CA LYS A 15 4.98 -12.37 8.95
C LYS A 15 4.62 -11.14 8.13
N GLY A 16 5.39 -10.08 8.25
CA GLY A 16 5.18 -8.95 7.36
C GLY A 16 6.41 -8.10 7.17
N TYR A 17 6.37 -7.26 6.15
CA TYR A 17 7.37 -6.25 5.90
C TYR A 17 6.73 -5.07 5.19
N PHE A 18 7.41 -3.93 5.21
CA PHE A 18 7.07 -2.79 4.38
C PHE A 18 8.30 -2.34 3.59
N GLN A 19 8.06 -1.73 2.44
CA GLN A 19 9.08 -1.22 1.55
C GLN A 19 8.63 0.15 1.05
N ASP A 20 9.55 1.12 1.05
CA ASP A 20 9.35 2.44 0.48
C ASP A 20 10.05 2.55 -0.88
N ASN A 21 9.71 3.58 -1.65
CA ASN A 21 10.21 3.84 -3.01
C ASN A 21 9.90 2.72 -4.01
N SER A 22 8.82 1.97 -3.78
CA SER A 22 8.42 0.89 -4.67
C SER A 22 7.93 1.38 -6.03
N THR A 23 7.94 0.46 -7.00
CA THR A 23 7.48 0.73 -8.36
C THR A 23 6.19 -0.02 -8.66
N PHE A 24 5.61 0.22 -9.85
CA PHE A 24 4.49 -0.61 -10.28
C PHE A 24 4.92 -2.03 -10.62
N GLU A 25 6.17 -2.24 -11.06
CA GLU A 25 6.72 -3.57 -11.29
C GLU A 25 6.77 -4.39 -9.99
N ASP A 26 7.07 -3.76 -8.85
CA ASP A 26 6.98 -4.41 -7.54
C ASP A 26 5.54 -4.84 -7.23
N LEU A 27 4.56 -3.96 -7.46
CA LEU A 27 3.14 -4.26 -7.27
C LEU A 27 2.66 -5.37 -8.20
N GLU A 28 3.03 -5.32 -9.49
CA GLU A 28 2.67 -6.33 -10.48
C GLU A 28 3.23 -7.69 -10.09
N ARG A 29 4.51 -7.74 -9.69
CA ARG A 29 5.12 -8.98 -9.20
C ARG A 29 4.35 -9.53 -8.01
N LEU A 30 4.11 -8.73 -6.97
CA LEU A 30 3.45 -9.19 -5.76
C LEU A 30 2.00 -9.65 -6.02
N VAL A 31 1.21 -8.82 -6.69
CA VAL A 31 -0.24 -9.03 -6.85
C VAL A 31 -0.54 -10.01 -7.99
N LYS A 32 0.13 -9.89 -9.14
CA LYS A 32 -0.17 -10.70 -10.34
C LYS A 32 0.63 -12.00 -10.36
N THR A 33 1.91 -11.96 -10.02
CA THR A 33 2.77 -13.15 -10.08
C THR A 33 2.70 -13.96 -8.80
N ASP A 34 2.97 -13.32 -7.66
CA ASP A 34 3.07 -14.01 -6.37
C ASP A 34 1.69 -14.22 -5.72
N GLN A 35 0.62 -13.63 -6.30
CA GLN A 35 -0.77 -13.69 -5.82
C GLN A 35 -0.91 -13.22 -4.36
N ILE A 36 -0.10 -12.25 -3.97
CA ILE A 36 -0.10 -11.64 -2.64
C ILE A 36 -0.80 -10.28 -2.71
N PRO A 37 -1.92 -10.07 -1.99
CA PRO A 37 -2.53 -8.76 -1.87
C PRO A 37 -1.61 -7.82 -1.09
N VAL A 38 -1.53 -6.55 -1.51
CA VAL A 38 -0.59 -5.58 -0.94
C VAL A 38 -1.33 -4.39 -0.37
N ILE A 39 -1.04 -4.02 0.87
CA ILE A 39 -1.56 -2.79 1.45
C ILE A 39 -0.68 -1.62 0.98
N VAL A 40 -1.29 -0.56 0.47
CA VAL A 40 -0.62 0.67 0.05
C VAL A 40 -0.97 1.81 0.99
N ASP A 41 0.01 2.69 1.22
CA ASP A 41 -0.13 3.94 1.96
C ASP A 41 -0.10 5.11 0.97
N TRP A 42 -1.20 5.83 0.82
CA TRP A 42 -1.37 6.86 -0.21
C TRP A 42 -2.21 8.04 0.27
N PHE A 43 -2.00 9.22 -0.31
CA PHE A 43 -2.64 10.44 0.11
C PHE A 43 -4.02 10.61 -0.54
N SER A 44 -5.07 10.72 0.26
CA SER A 44 -6.45 10.88 -0.20
C SER A 44 -7.07 12.14 0.40
N GLU A 45 -7.50 13.05 -0.47
CA GLU A 45 -8.11 14.35 -0.13
C GLU A 45 -7.24 15.25 0.76
N ASP A 46 -7.17 14.97 2.06
CA ASP A 46 -6.49 15.74 3.08
C ASP A 46 -5.61 14.93 4.04
N ASP A 47 -5.65 13.59 3.99
CA ASP A 47 -4.90 12.72 4.93
C ASP A 47 -4.33 11.46 4.26
N GLY A 48 -3.44 10.77 4.98
CA GLY A 48 -2.94 9.45 4.63
C GLY A 48 -4.04 8.39 4.66
N HIS A 49 -4.06 7.52 3.66
CA HIS A 49 -5.08 6.48 3.50
C HIS A 49 -4.48 5.13 3.15
N TYR A 50 -5.04 4.08 3.76
CA TYR A 50 -4.63 2.71 3.49
C TYR A 50 -5.68 2.00 2.65
N SER A 51 -5.23 1.25 1.65
CA SER A 51 -6.11 0.39 0.83
C SER A 51 -5.37 -0.88 0.42
N VAL A 52 -6.09 -1.93 0.05
CA VAL A 52 -5.50 -3.18 -0.41
C VAL A 52 -5.54 -3.26 -1.93
N VAL A 53 -4.38 -3.32 -2.58
CA VAL A 53 -4.27 -3.63 -4.00
C VAL A 53 -4.59 -5.11 -4.21
N VAL A 54 -5.61 -5.37 -5.00
CA VAL A 54 -6.06 -6.74 -5.34
C VAL A 54 -5.87 -7.10 -6.80
N ASP A 55 -5.76 -6.09 -7.68
CA ASP A 55 -5.42 -6.28 -9.07
C ASP A 55 -4.84 -5.00 -9.67
N LEU A 56 -4.21 -5.13 -10.84
CA LEU A 56 -3.77 -4.03 -11.70
C LEU A 56 -3.63 -4.51 -13.14
N ASP A 57 -3.89 -3.60 -14.07
CA ASP A 57 -3.71 -3.78 -15.51
C ASP A 57 -2.82 -2.67 -16.09
N THR A 58 -2.75 -2.53 -17.41
CA THR A 58 -1.89 -1.52 -18.05
C THR A 58 -2.32 -0.08 -17.80
N GLU A 59 -3.57 0.16 -17.42
CA GLU A 59 -4.14 1.50 -17.24
C GLU A 59 -4.51 1.80 -15.78
N ASN A 60 -4.96 0.80 -15.02
CA ASN A 60 -5.59 0.96 -13.71
C ASN A 60 -4.95 0.09 -12.62
N ILE A 61 -5.07 0.58 -11.40
CA ILE A 61 -4.91 -0.18 -10.15
C ILE A 61 -6.29 -0.35 -9.50
N TYR A 62 -6.53 -1.52 -8.91
CA TYR A 62 -7.80 -1.87 -8.27
C TYR A 62 -7.57 -2.06 -6.77
N LEU A 63 -8.24 -1.22 -5.99
CA LEU A 63 -8.05 -1.07 -4.55
C LEU A 63 -9.32 -1.51 -3.81
N LEU A 64 -9.23 -2.48 -2.91
CA LEU A 64 -10.24 -2.63 -1.85
C LEU A 64 -10.03 -1.50 -0.86
N ASP A 65 -10.99 -0.58 -0.85
CA ASP A 65 -10.91 0.67 -0.11
C ASP A 65 -11.86 0.62 1.09
N PRO A 66 -11.34 0.70 2.33
CA PRO A 66 -12.15 0.61 3.54
C PRO A 66 -13.14 1.77 3.70
N GLU A 67 -12.89 2.92 3.08
CA GLU A 67 -13.78 4.09 3.17
C GLU A 67 -15.11 3.85 2.45
N ILE A 68 -15.06 3.23 1.27
CA ILE A 68 -16.24 2.98 0.43
C ILE A 68 -16.75 1.53 0.52
N GLY A 69 -16.00 0.63 1.17
CA GLY A 69 -16.36 -0.78 1.35
C GLY A 69 -16.39 -1.64 0.09
N HIS A 70 -15.86 -1.12 -1.03
CA HIS A 70 -15.90 -1.74 -2.36
C HIS A 70 -14.58 -1.54 -3.12
N VAL A 71 -14.44 -2.19 -4.27
CA VAL A 71 -13.27 -2.00 -5.14
C VAL A 71 -13.34 -0.64 -5.84
N ARG A 72 -12.33 0.20 -5.62
CA ARG A 72 -12.07 1.44 -6.36
C ARG A 72 -11.07 1.17 -7.49
N ALA A 73 -11.44 1.51 -8.72
CA ALA A 73 -10.49 1.55 -9.83
C ALA A 73 -9.87 2.95 -9.92
N MET A 74 -8.55 3.03 -10.08
CA MET A 74 -7.83 4.29 -10.26
C MET A 74 -6.81 4.17 -11.38
N ARG A 75 -6.73 5.18 -12.26
CA ARG A 75 -5.66 5.24 -13.27
C ARG A 75 -4.29 5.20 -12.59
N ARG A 76 -3.38 4.36 -13.09
CA ARG A 76 -2.00 4.23 -12.57
C ARG A 76 -1.29 5.58 -12.50
N SER A 77 -1.43 6.40 -13.53
CA SER A 77 -0.83 7.73 -13.56
C SER A 77 -1.37 8.68 -12.49
N LYS A 78 -2.65 8.53 -12.10
CA LYS A 78 -3.23 9.27 -10.97
C LYS A 78 -2.67 8.72 -9.66
N PHE A 79 -2.76 7.41 -9.44
CA PHE A 79 -2.29 6.77 -8.22
C PHE A 79 -0.82 7.10 -7.95
N PHE A 80 0.05 6.99 -8.95
CA PHE A 80 1.48 7.26 -8.81
C PHE A 80 1.81 8.69 -8.35
N ARG A 81 0.96 9.68 -8.66
CA ARG A 81 1.14 11.07 -8.22
C ARG A 81 0.79 11.28 -6.75
N ILE A 82 -0.11 10.45 -6.22
CA ILE A 82 -0.63 10.54 -4.85
C ILE A 82 -0.19 9.36 -3.97
N TRP A 83 0.68 8.48 -4.49
CA TRP A 83 1.21 7.34 -3.77
C TRP A 83 2.38 7.78 -2.89
N PHE A 84 2.04 8.54 -1.87
CA PHE A 84 2.89 9.00 -0.79
C PHE A 84 2.05 9.28 0.45
N ASP A 85 2.70 9.47 1.58
CA ASP A 85 2.10 9.93 2.83
C ASP A 85 3.11 10.78 3.62
N PHE A 86 2.67 11.47 4.68
CA PHE A 86 3.54 12.18 5.62
C PHE A 86 2.92 12.21 7.03
N PRO A 87 3.75 12.20 8.09
CA PRO A 87 3.25 12.22 9.45
C PRO A 87 2.79 13.62 9.90
N GLY A 88 1.72 13.65 10.70
CA GLY A 88 1.23 14.87 11.35
C GLY A 88 0.45 15.79 10.41
N GLU A 89 0.12 17.00 10.87
CA GLU A 89 -0.78 17.91 10.13
C GLU A 89 -0.14 18.54 8.87
N TYR A 90 1.19 18.70 8.84
CA TYR A 90 1.87 19.41 7.76
C TYR A 90 3.23 18.79 7.44
N ILE A 91 3.58 18.79 6.15
CA ILE A 91 4.94 18.47 5.67
C ILE A 91 5.89 19.58 6.13
N LYS A 92 6.89 19.24 6.95
CA LYS A 92 7.91 20.20 7.40
C LYS A 92 9.16 20.14 6.53
N SER A 93 9.46 18.96 6.01
CA SER A 93 10.61 18.67 5.16
C SER A 93 10.26 17.58 4.15
N SER A 94 10.97 17.55 3.03
CA SER A 94 10.92 16.41 2.11
C SER A 94 11.33 15.09 2.77
N ALA A 95 12.08 15.14 3.88
CA ALA A 95 12.44 13.97 4.68
C ALA A 95 11.24 13.33 5.41
N ASP A 96 10.12 14.05 5.56
CA ASP A 96 8.91 13.54 6.20
C ASP A 96 8.08 12.67 5.23
N LEU A 97 8.34 12.77 3.92
CA LEU A 97 7.58 12.05 2.91
C LEU A 97 7.91 10.57 2.92
N THR A 98 6.89 9.77 3.18
CA THR A 98 6.87 8.35 2.83
C THR A 98 6.47 8.24 1.37
N ILE A 99 7.38 7.83 0.49
CA ILE A 99 7.09 7.70 -0.94
C ILE A 99 6.82 6.24 -1.28
N ARG A 100 5.69 5.98 -1.94
CA ARG A 100 5.32 4.69 -2.56
C ARG A 100 5.53 3.49 -1.64
N ARG A 101 4.92 3.56 -0.46
CA ARG A 101 5.01 2.49 0.52
C ARG A 101 4.08 1.33 0.16
N LEU A 102 4.65 0.14 0.18
CA LEU A 102 3.97 -1.15 0.18
C LEU A 102 4.09 -1.78 1.55
N ILE A 103 3.04 -2.46 2.00
CA ILE A 103 3.03 -3.27 3.22
C ILE A 103 2.48 -4.64 2.83
N VAL A 104 3.27 -5.67 3.11
CA VAL A 104 2.99 -7.05 2.72
C VAL A 104 2.89 -7.90 3.97
N ILE A 105 1.77 -8.62 4.10
CA ILE A 105 1.54 -9.59 5.18
C ILE A 105 1.46 -10.99 4.57
N LEU A 106 2.21 -11.92 5.12
CA LEU A 106 2.38 -13.29 4.64
C LEU A 106 1.95 -14.29 5.72
N ASN A 107 1.34 -15.39 5.29
CA ASN A 107 1.07 -16.51 6.16
C ASN A 107 2.40 -17.23 6.51
N GLN A 108 2.57 -17.63 7.78
CA GLN A 108 3.76 -18.34 8.25
C GLN A 108 3.94 -19.73 7.61
N TYR A 109 2.90 -20.28 6.98
CA TYR A 109 2.87 -21.63 6.42
C TYR A 109 2.85 -21.74 4.88
N GLY A 110 3.13 -20.66 4.14
CA GLY A 110 3.45 -20.70 2.70
C GLY A 110 2.47 -20.00 1.76
N HIS A 111 2.92 -19.84 0.50
CA HIS A 111 2.12 -19.56 -0.70
C HIS A 111 1.11 -20.70 -0.94
#